data_AF-A0A6M0IWN7-F1
#
_entry.id   AF-A0A6M0IWN7-F1
#
_cell.length_a   1.000
_cell.length_b   1.000
_cell.length_c   1.000
_cell.angle_alpha   90.00
_cell.angle_beta   90.00
_cell.angle_gamma   90.00
#
_symmetry.space_group_name_H-M   'P 1'
#
loop_
_entity.id
_entity.type
_entity.pdbx_description
1 polymer ?
#
loop_
_entity_poly.entity_id
_entity_poly.type
_entity_poly.pdbx_seq_one_letter_code
_entity_poly.pdbx_strand_id
1 'polypeptide(L)'
;MRFDELEKERQRNRILAQESFSERISVIKNCIDTQHEYIELFFGLLQHRHLTQHGDAEKPIFSAVIKNEIALYSSLILTLDGLHGSGLALLRSVYEALMIAKFASIRKSDNLISKWIAGETIYFSNAILKKIVTPELKELKILWGALCNVSHATIYSYQVFTRFEDVEQEVAGNLAILIMLLGCNFHLINKHYVTREMAYLAKEYHREEGEFQRRRDAAKIAVQKATIFISSQAREVIRDYSRVWQLAPSIIS
;
A
#
# COMPACT_ATOMS: atom_id res chain seq x y z
N MET A 1 1.89 28.55 -17.20
CA MET A 1 2.33 27.35 -17.96
C MET A 1 1.17 26.90 -18.81
N ARG A 2 1.35 26.75 -20.13
CA ARG A 2 0.32 26.21 -21.02
C ARG A 2 0.24 24.69 -20.89
N PHE A 3 -0.90 24.09 -21.20
CA PHE A 3 -1.10 22.64 -21.10
C PHE A 3 -0.04 21.85 -21.88
N ASP A 4 0.27 22.25 -23.12
CA ASP A 4 1.26 21.57 -23.95
C ASP A 4 2.70 21.67 -23.40
N GLU A 5 3.01 22.76 -22.67
CA GLU A 5 4.31 22.94 -22.02
C GLU A 5 4.44 21.99 -20.82
N LEU A 6 3.38 21.87 -20.03
CA LEU A 6 3.30 20.92 -18.91
C LEU A 6 3.47 19.48 -19.40
N GLU A 7 2.81 19.10 -20.50
CA GLU A 7 2.90 17.74 -21.01
C GLU A 7 4.32 17.40 -21.52
N LYS A 8 4.98 18.34 -22.20
CA LYS A 8 6.39 18.18 -22.61
C LYS A 8 7.32 18.07 -21.40
N GLU A 9 7.08 18.87 -20.36
CA GLU A 9 7.88 18.81 -19.14
C GLU A 9 7.71 17.47 -18.41
N ARG A 10 6.47 16.97 -18.30
CA ARG A 10 6.19 15.63 -17.71
C ARG A 10 6.91 14.52 -18.46
N GLN A 11 6.91 14.55 -19.79
CA GLN A 11 7.62 13.55 -20.60
C GLN A 11 9.13 13.62 -20.38
N ARG A 12 9.70 14.82 -20.32
CA ARG A 12 11.12 15.02 -19.99
C ARG A 12 11.45 14.50 -18.59
N ASN A 13 10.65 14.86 -17.59
CA ASN A 13 10.85 14.39 -16.22
C ASN A 13 10.85 12.87 -16.13
N ARG A 14 9.92 12.23 -16.85
CA ARG A 14 9.81 10.77 -16.87
C ARG A 14 11.09 10.12 -17.39
N ILE A 15 11.69 10.67 -18.45
CA ILE A 15 12.95 10.17 -19.01
C ILE A 15 14.06 10.33 -17.98
N LEU A 16 14.22 11.53 -17.43
CA LEU A 16 15.27 11.82 -16.44
C LEU A 16 15.13 10.97 -15.17
N ALA A 17 13.92 10.79 -14.66
CA ALA A 17 13.65 9.93 -13.51
C ALA A 17 13.97 8.45 -13.82
N GLN A 18 13.66 7.99 -15.04
CA GLN A 18 14.02 6.64 -15.49
C GLN A 18 15.53 6.44 -15.61
N GLU A 19 16.27 7.47 -15.99
CA GLU A 19 17.74 7.46 -16.02
C GLU A 19 18.33 7.45 -14.60
N SER A 20 17.94 8.41 -13.76
CA SER A 20 18.47 8.56 -12.39
C SER A 20 18.09 7.41 -11.44
N PHE A 21 16.90 6.82 -11.60
CA PHE A 21 16.36 5.82 -10.67
C PHE A 21 16.01 4.49 -11.33
N SER A 22 16.64 4.16 -12.47
CA SER A 22 16.35 2.98 -13.31
C SER A 22 16.13 1.67 -12.52
N GLU A 23 17.12 1.26 -11.72
CA GLU A 23 17.06 0.02 -10.94
C GLU A 23 15.92 0.03 -9.93
N ARG A 24 15.77 1.15 -9.22
CA ARG A 24 14.74 1.33 -8.21
C ARG A 24 13.34 1.29 -8.80
N ILE A 25 13.14 1.91 -9.96
CA ILE A 25 11.87 1.88 -10.70
C ILE A 25 11.58 0.46 -11.19
N SER A 26 12.60 -0.25 -11.69
CA SER A 26 12.46 -1.63 -12.15
C SER A 26 11.99 -2.56 -11.03
N VAL A 27 12.60 -2.49 -9.84
CA VAL A 27 12.17 -3.32 -8.70
C VAL A 27 10.79 -2.94 -8.16
N ILE A 28 10.39 -1.67 -8.24
CA ILE A 28 9.03 -1.23 -7.86
C ILE A 28 8.00 -1.81 -8.84
N LYS A 29 8.24 -1.70 -10.15
CA LYS A 29 7.36 -2.30 -11.18
C LYS A 29 7.20 -3.80 -10.96
N ASN A 30 8.32 -4.50 -10.80
CA ASN A 30 8.31 -5.92 -10.51
C ASN A 30 7.56 -6.27 -9.20
N CYS A 31 7.61 -5.42 -8.18
CA CYS A 31 6.78 -5.61 -6.97
C CYS A 31 5.28 -5.48 -7.24
N ILE A 32 4.87 -4.51 -8.06
CA ILE A 32 3.47 -4.33 -8.44
C ILE A 32 3.01 -5.56 -9.24
N ASP A 33 3.76 -5.93 -10.28
CA ASP A 33 3.42 -7.02 -11.19
C ASP A 33 3.31 -8.36 -10.44
N THR A 34 4.32 -8.71 -9.65
CA THR A 34 4.31 -9.99 -8.90
C THR A 34 3.25 -10.05 -7.80
N GLN A 35 2.89 -8.91 -7.18
CA GLN A 35 1.76 -8.85 -6.24
C GLN A 35 0.43 -9.04 -6.97
N HIS A 36 0.25 -8.41 -8.14
CA HIS A 36 -0.93 -8.56 -8.98
C HIS A 36 -1.12 -10.00 -9.43
N GLU A 37 -0.08 -10.60 -10.01
CA GLU A 37 -0.08 -12.01 -10.39
C GLU A 37 -0.41 -12.92 -9.21
N TYR A 38 0.04 -12.59 -8.00
CA TYR A 38 -0.29 -13.38 -6.82
C TYR A 38 -1.78 -13.24 -6.43
N ILE A 39 -2.36 -12.04 -6.51
CA ILE A 39 -3.76 -11.80 -6.19
C ILE A 39 -4.70 -12.42 -7.23
N GLU A 40 -4.32 -12.42 -8.51
CA GLU A 40 -5.09 -12.99 -9.62
C GLU A 40 -5.52 -14.43 -9.38
N LEU A 41 -4.70 -15.23 -8.67
CA LEU A 41 -5.03 -16.60 -8.29
C LEU A 41 -6.35 -16.73 -7.54
N PHE A 42 -6.82 -15.64 -6.93
CA PHE A 42 -7.99 -15.59 -6.07
C PHE A 42 -9.14 -14.77 -6.67
N PHE A 43 -9.00 -14.22 -7.88
CA PHE A 43 -10.08 -13.46 -8.53
C PHE A 43 -11.36 -14.28 -8.71
N GLY A 44 -11.23 -15.58 -8.98
CA GLY A 44 -12.39 -16.49 -9.06
C GLY A 44 -13.08 -16.74 -7.72
N LEU A 45 -12.48 -16.34 -6.59
CA LEU A 45 -13.08 -16.46 -5.25
C LEU A 45 -13.77 -15.17 -4.79
N LEU A 46 -13.66 -14.09 -5.57
CA LEU A 46 -14.37 -12.84 -5.31
C LEU A 46 -15.87 -13.12 -5.24
N GLN A 47 -16.56 -12.55 -4.24
CA GLN A 47 -18.01 -12.71 -4.00
C GLN A 47 -18.45 -14.08 -3.48
N HIS A 48 -17.56 -15.07 -3.38
CA HIS A 48 -17.84 -16.37 -2.80
C HIS A 48 -17.47 -16.40 -1.31
N ARG A 49 -18.16 -15.59 -0.49
CA ARG A 49 -17.86 -15.40 0.95
C ARG A 49 -17.72 -16.68 1.77
N HIS A 50 -18.44 -17.73 1.39
CA HIS A 50 -18.36 -19.05 2.05
C HIS A 50 -17.04 -19.78 1.79
N LEU A 51 -16.32 -19.44 0.71
CA LEU A 51 -15.03 -20.01 0.34
C LEU A 51 -13.84 -19.20 0.89
N THR A 52 -14.04 -17.93 1.22
CA THR A 52 -12.97 -17.02 1.67
C THR A 52 -12.80 -16.99 3.19
N GLN A 53 -13.88 -17.20 3.96
CA GLN A 53 -13.91 -17.15 5.43
C GLN A 53 -13.50 -15.82 6.09
N HIS A 54 -13.52 -14.69 5.37
CA HIS A 54 -13.16 -13.39 5.96
C HIS A 54 -14.18 -12.81 6.94
N GLY A 55 -15.41 -13.33 6.99
CA GLY A 55 -16.47 -12.75 7.80
C GLY A 55 -16.78 -11.32 7.36
N ASP A 56 -16.98 -10.39 8.29
CA ASP A 56 -17.34 -8.99 7.99
C ASP A 56 -16.16 -8.16 7.47
N ALA A 57 -14.94 -8.64 7.63
CA ALA A 57 -13.73 -7.97 7.16
C ALA A 57 -13.47 -8.13 5.66
N GLU A 58 -14.26 -8.96 4.95
CA GLU A 58 -14.05 -9.24 3.52
C GLU A 58 -14.00 -7.97 2.67
N LYS A 59 -15.04 -7.14 2.79
CA LYS A 59 -15.18 -5.91 1.99
C LYS A 59 -14.01 -4.93 2.18
N PRO A 60 -13.62 -4.52 3.41
CA PRO A 60 -12.50 -3.61 3.57
C PRO A 60 -11.16 -4.21 3.12
N ILE A 61 -10.94 -5.52 3.31
CA ILE A 61 -9.71 -6.18 2.84
C ILE A 61 -9.64 -6.19 1.31
N PHE A 62 -10.70 -6.65 0.65
CA PHE A 62 -10.74 -6.76 -0.81
C PHE A 62 -10.67 -5.39 -1.47
N SER A 63 -11.41 -4.42 -0.93
CA SER A 63 -11.37 -3.04 -1.39
C SER A 63 -9.95 -2.47 -1.27
N ALA A 64 -9.27 -2.68 -0.14
CA ALA A 64 -7.90 -2.21 0.03
C ALA A 64 -6.94 -2.88 -0.96
N VAL A 65 -6.98 -4.20 -1.11
CA VAL A 65 -6.07 -4.92 -2.01
C VAL A 65 -6.16 -4.40 -3.45
N ILE A 66 -7.38 -4.32 -4.01
CA ILE A 66 -7.57 -3.89 -5.41
C ILE A 66 -7.30 -2.39 -5.58
N LYS A 67 -7.81 -1.54 -4.68
CA LYS A 67 -7.60 -0.09 -4.76
C LYS A 67 -6.13 0.27 -4.62
N ASN A 68 -5.40 -0.43 -3.76
CA ASN A 68 -3.99 -0.16 -3.51
C ASN A 68 -3.14 -0.41 -4.76
N GLU A 69 -3.39 -1.45 -5.54
CA GLU A 69 -2.65 -1.72 -6.78
C GLU A 69 -2.72 -0.52 -7.74
N ILE A 70 -3.95 -0.06 -8.00
CA ILE A 70 -4.20 1.08 -8.90
C ILE A 70 -3.54 2.35 -8.34
N ALA A 71 -3.72 2.63 -7.05
CA ALA A 71 -3.17 3.83 -6.42
C ALA A 71 -1.63 3.83 -6.36
N LEU A 72 -1.00 2.67 -6.11
CA LEU A 72 0.45 2.51 -6.13
C LEU A 72 1.01 2.71 -7.55
N TYR A 73 0.37 2.10 -8.56
CA TYR A 73 0.71 2.31 -9.96
C TYR A 73 0.58 3.80 -10.36
N SER A 74 -0.58 4.40 -10.09
CA SER A 74 -0.83 5.80 -10.43
C SER A 74 0.14 6.74 -9.70
N SER A 75 0.46 6.47 -8.43
CA SER A 75 1.46 7.23 -7.70
C SER A 75 2.85 7.10 -8.30
N LEU A 76 3.25 5.92 -8.79
CA LEU A 76 4.52 5.75 -9.49
C LEU A 76 4.55 6.63 -10.73
N ILE A 77 3.52 6.58 -11.59
CA ILE A 77 3.46 7.39 -12.82
C ILE A 77 3.53 8.88 -12.50
N LEU A 78 2.73 9.36 -11.55
CA LEU A 78 2.74 10.78 -11.15
C LEU A 78 4.10 11.20 -10.59
N THR A 79 4.73 10.34 -9.81
CA THR A 79 6.08 10.59 -9.27
C THR A 79 7.11 10.73 -10.38
N LEU A 80 7.09 9.83 -11.37
CA LEU A 80 8.03 9.91 -12.51
C LEU A 80 7.79 11.14 -13.38
N ASP A 81 6.55 11.62 -13.45
CA ASP A 81 6.20 12.83 -14.21
C ASP A 81 6.58 14.13 -13.48
N GLY A 82 7.16 14.07 -12.28
CA GLY A 82 7.48 15.23 -11.43
C GLY A 82 6.27 15.75 -10.63
N LEU A 83 5.13 15.06 -10.67
CA LEU A 83 3.89 15.38 -9.94
C LEU A 83 3.87 14.68 -8.56
N HIS A 84 4.95 14.84 -7.80
CA HIS A 84 5.20 14.12 -6.56
C HIS A 84 4.15 14.41 -5.47
N GLY A 85 3.63 15.63 -5.36
CA GLY A 85 2.60 15.99 -4.39
C GLY A 85 1.29 15.25 -4.65
N SER A 86 0.86 15.18 -5.92
CA SER A 86 -0.30 14.39 -6.33
C SER A 86 -0.09 12.89 -6.10
N GLY A 87 1.13 12.39 -6.33
CA GLY A 87 1.50 11.01 -6.00
C GLY A 87 1.37 10.72 -4.50
N LEU A 88 1.86 11.61 -3.64
CA LEU A 88 1.78 11.44 -2.18
C LEU A 88 0.35 11.37 -1.66
N ALA A 89 -0.58 12.13 -2.24
CA ALA A 89 -1.99 12.04 -1.87
C ALA A 89 -2.57 10.63 -2.10
N LEU A 90 -2.14 9.96 -3.18
CA LEU A 90 -2.50 8.56 -3.42
C LEU A 90 -1.84 7.62 -2.42
N LEU A 91 -0.55 7.83 -2.11
CA LEU A 91 0.17 7.01 -1.11
C LEU A 91 -0.45 7.15 0.30
N ARG A 92 -0.98 8.33 0.65
CA ARG A 92 -1.77 8.51 1.85
C ARG A 92 -3.02 7.63 1.83
N SER A 93 -3.78 7.64 0.74
CA SER A 93 -4.97 6.79 0.62
C SER A 93 -4.62 5.30 0.70
N VAL A 94 -3.48 4.88 0.16
CA VAL A 94 -2.98 3.50 0.27
C VAL A 94 -2.68 3.16 1.73
N TYR A 95 -1.95 4.03 2.42
CA TYR A 95 -1.64 3.87 3.84
C TYR A 95 -2.90 3.71 4.69
N GLU A 96 -3.89 4.60 4.52
CA GLU A 96 -5.17 4.51 5.25
C GLU A 96 -5.87 3.18 4.98
N ALA A 97 -5.95 2.76 3.72
CA ALA A 97 -6.60 1.52 3.32
C ALA A 97 -5.91 0.27 3.90
N LEU A 98 -4.57 0.22 3.87
CA LEU A 98 -3.78 -0.85 4.50
C LEU A 98 -4.10 -0.98 5.98
N MET A 99 -4.08 0.14 6.70
CA MET A 99 -4.30 0.19 8.14
C MET A 99 -5.74 -0.19 8.50
N ILE A 100 -6.74 0.28 7.75
CA ILE A 100 -8.15 -0.10 7.91
C ILE A 100 -8.33 -1.60 7.66
N ALA A 101 -7.82 -2.12 6.54
CA ALA A 101 -8.00 -3.51 6.14
C ALA A 101 -7.38 -4.48 7.16
N LYS A 102 -6.15 -4.20 7.59
CA LYS A 102 -5.50 -5.02 8.62
C LYS A 102 -6.25 -4.92 9.95
N PHE A 103 -6.65 -3.72 10.38
CA PHE A 103 -7.41 -3.56 11.62
C PHE A 103 -8.74 -4.34 11.58
N ALA A 104 -9.49 -4.25 10.47
CA ALA A 104 -10.73 -5.00 10.26
C ALA A 104 -10.50 -6.52 10.26
N SER A 105 -9.41 -7.00 9.66
CA SER A 105 -9.09 -8.44 9.65
C SER A 105 -8.83 -9.02 11.05
N ILE A 106 -8.34 -8.20 11.97
CA ILE A 106 -8.07 -8.59 13.36
C ILE A 106 -9.36 -8.54 14.18
N ARG A 107 -10.26 -7.59 13.89
CA ARG A 107 -11.52 -7.40 14.61
C ARG A 107 -12.72 -7.79 13.75
N LYS A 108 -13.18 -9.03 13.93
CA LYS A 108 -14.33 -9.60 13.18
C LYS A 108 -15.69 -8.97 13.51
N SER A 109 -15.79 -8.12 14.53
CA SER A 109 -17.00 -7.36 14.88
C SER A 109 -16.63 -5.97 15.42
N ASP A 110 -16.71 -4.95 14.56
CA ASP A 110 -16.43 -3.57 14.96
C ASP A 110 -17.44 -2.61 14.33
N ASN A 111 -17.89 -1.64 15.14
CA ASN A 111 -18.42 -0.36 14.70
C ASN A 111 -17.60 0.25 13.55
N LEU A 112 -16.27 0.08 13.51
CA LEU A 112 -15.43 0.53 12.39
C LEU A 112 -15.84 -0.07 11.04
N ILE A 113 -16.14 -1.37 10.97
CA ILE A 113 -16.59 -2.02 9.73
C ILE A 113 -17.97 -1.49 9.34
N SER A 114 -18.88 -1.36 10.31
CA SER A 114 -20.21 -0.78 10.09
C SER A 114 -20.14 0.65 9.56
N LYS A 115 -19.29 1.51 10.16
CA LYS A 115 -19.03 2.88 9.71
C LYS A 115 -18.46 2.94 8.30
N TRP A 116 -17.50 2.06 8.00
CA TRP A 116 -16.93 1.96 6.67
C TRP A 116 -18.00 1.60 5.63
N ILE A 117 -18.84 0.61 5.92
CA ILE A 117 -19.95 0.18 5.05
C ILE A 117 -20.97 1.31 4.86
N ALA A 118 -21.25 2.08 5.92
CA ALA A 118 -22.17 3.21 5.88
C ALA A 118 -21.60 4.46 5.17
N GLY A 119 -20.32 4.45 4.78
CA GLY A 119 -19.66 5.61 4.18
C GLY A 119 -19.41 6.75 5.19
N GLU A 120 -19.42 6.45 6.48
CA GLU A 120 -19.18 7.45 7.53
C GLU A 120 -17.70 7.85 7.59
N THR A 121 -17.45 9.07 8.07
CA THR A 121 -16.08 9.55 8.28
C THR A 121 -15.41 8.76 9.41
N ILE A 122 -14.31 8.08 9.08
CA ILE A 122 -13.45 7.39 10.03
C ILE A 122 -12.30 8.32 10.42
N TYR A 123 -12.31 8.82 11.66
CA TYR A 123 -11.19 9.59 12.20
C TYR A 123 -9.98 8.71 12.46
N PHE A 124 -9.16 8.52 11.42
CA PHE A 124 -8.09 7.52 11.34
C PHE A 124 -7.25 7.35 12.62
N SER A 125 -6.69 8.44 13.15
CA SER A 125 -5.84 8.36 14.35
C SER A 125 -6.56 7.86 15.59
N ASN A 126 -7.82 8.29 15.81
CA ASN A 126 -8.62 7.87 16.97
C ASN A 126 -9.26 6.49 16.75
N ALA A 127 -9.65 6.19 15.52
CA ALA A 127 -10.34 4.96 15.17
C ALA A 127 -9.39 3.75 15.07
N ILE A 128 -8.11 3.97 14.73
CA ILE A 128 -7.13 2.90 14.45
C ILE A 128 -5.84 3.09 15.24
N LEU A 129 -5.06 4.15 15.00
CA LEU A 129 -3.69 4.26 15.52
C LEU A 129 -3.62 4.23 17.05
N LYS A 130 -4.52 4.93 17.76
CA LYS A 130 -4.58 4.95 19.23
C LYS A 130 -5.08 3.64 19.83
N LYS A 131 -5.71 2.79 19.01
CA LYS A 131 -6.32 1.54 19.45
C LYS A 131 -5.36 0.36 19.43
N ILE A 132 -4.20 0.51 18.78
CA ILE A 132 -3.15 -0.52 18.71
C ILE A 132 -2.15 -0.24 19.85
N VAL A 133 -2.07 -1.19 20.79
CA VAL A 133 -1.20 -1.10 21.98
C VAL A 133 0.18 -1.67 21.71
N THR A 134 0.22 -2.83 21.06
CA THR A 134 1.47 -3.53 20.72
C THR A 134 1.45 -3.91 19.24
N PRO A 135 2.54 -3.71 18.49
CA PRO A 135 3.79 -3.05 18.88
C PRO A 135 3.64 -1.52 18.98
N GLU A 136 4.65 -0.85 19.52
CA GLU A 136 4.76 0.60 19.38
C GLU A 136 4.88 0.97 17.90
N LEU A 137 3.87 1.66 17.36
CA LEU A 137 3.80 2.04 15.95
C LEU A 137 4.53 3.36 15.65
N LYS A 138 5.74 3.54 16.16
CA LYS A 138 6.45 4.83 16.07
C LYS A 138 6.66 5.25 14.61
N GLU A 139 7.26 4.38 13.80
CA GLU A 139 7.62 4.74 12.42
C GLU A 139 6.38 4.84 11.52
N LEU A 140 5.36 4.02 11.79
CA LEU A 140 4.05 4.16 11.15
C LEU A 140 3.39 5.51 11.47
N LYS A 141 3.48 6.01 12.71
CA LYS A 141 2.94 7.33 13.10
C LYS A 141 3.72 8.47 12.45
N ILE A 142 5.03 8.35 12.33
CA ILE A 142 5.89 9.32 11.62
C ILE A 142 5.49 9.39 10.14
N LEU A 143 5.39 8.24 9.48
CA LEU A 143 4.95 8.17 8.08
C LEU A 143 3.54 8.76 7.91
N TRP A 144 2.60 8.44 8.81
CA TRP A 144 1.27 9.03 8.80
C TRP A 144 1.30 10.56 8.88
N GLY A 145 2.11 11.12 9.79
CA GLY A 145 2.30 12.56 9.92
C GLY A 145 2.83 13.20 8.63
N ALA A 146 3.86 12.60 8.02
CA ALA A 146 4.43 13.07 6.76
C ALA A 146 3.39 13.07 5.61
N LEU A 147 2.60 12.00 5.48
CA LEU A 147 1.54 11.87 4.49
C LEU A 147 0.37 12.84 4.73
N CYS A 148 0.09 13.20 5.98
CA CYS A 148 -0.92 14.20 6.32
C CYS A 148 -0.48 15.62 5.96
N ASN A 149 0.78 15.97 6.22
CA ASN A 149 1.29 17.32 6.02
C ASN A 149 1.09 17.81 4.57
N VAL A 150 1.29 16.92 3.61
CA VAL A 150 1.15 17.23 2.17
C VAL A 150 -0.31 17.24 1.69
N SER A 151 -1.24 16.72 2.49
CA SER A 151 -2.66 16.63 2.13
C SER A 151 -3.53 17.74 2.72
N HIS A 152 -3.04 18.41 3.76
CA HIS A 152 -3.71 19.56 4.35
C HIS A 152 -3.18 20.83 3.70
N ALA A 153 -4.06 21.78 3.38
CA ALA A 153 -3.73 23.09 2.80
C ALA A 153 -2.86 23.92 3.77
N THR A 154 -1.58 23.55 3.85
CA THR A 154 -0.57 24.09 4.74
C THR A 154 0.66 24.44 3.92
N ILE A 155 1.65 25.06 4.55
CA ILE A 155 2.95 25.32 3.90
C ILE A 155 3.69 24.05 3.50
N TYR A 156 3.20 22.85 3.81
CA TYR A 156 3.82 21.59 3.40
C TYR A 156 3.14 20.93 2.21
N SER A 157 2.00 21.46 1.75
CA SER A 157 1.27 20.95 0.58
C SER A 157 1.62 21.69 -0.72
N TYR A 158 2.66 22.51 -0.74
CA TYR A 158 3.07 23.20 -1.96
C TYR A 158 3.82 22.23 -2.88
N GLN A 159 3.48 22.28 -4.17
CA GLN A 159 4.36 21.83 -5.23
C GLN A 159 4.52 23.01 -6.19
N VAL A 160 5.59 23.79 -5.99
CA VAL A 160 5.86 25.01 -6.76
C VAL A 160 6.65 24.68 -8.02
N PHE A 161 7.51 23.67 -7.94
CA PHE A 161 8.37 23.23 -9.03
C PHE A 161 7.90 21.89 -9.57
N THR A 162 8.10 21.71 -10.87
CA THR A 162 7.74 20.50 -11.60
C THR A 162 8.90 19.94 -12.39
N ARG A 163 9.97 20.71 -12.62
CA ARG A 163 11.17 20.24 -13.33
C ARG A 163 11.92 19.24 -12.48
N PHE A 164 12.35 18.14 -13.10
CA PHE A 164 13.02 17.03 -12.42
C PHE A 164 14.21 17.49 -11.57
N GLU A 165 15.02 18.41 -12.09
CA GLU A 165 16.21 18.92 -11.40
C GLU A 165 15.86 19.62 -10.07
N ASP A 166 14.66 20.19 -9.96
CA ASP A 166 14.16 20.87 -8.77
C ASP A 166 13.42 19.93 -7.81
N VAL A 167 12.98 18.75 -8.27
CA VAL A 167 12.13 17.81 -7.51
C VAL A 167 12.72 16.41 -7.35
N GLU A 168 14.00 16.23 -7.70
CA GLU A 168 14.66 14.92 -7.69
C GLU A 168 14.62 14.26 -6.31
N GLN A 169 14.77 15.04 -5.23
CA GLN A 169 14.74 14.53 -3.86
C GLN A 169 13.33 14.08 -3.45
N GLU A 170 12.31 14.82 -3.84
CA GLU A 170 10.90 14.49 -3.61
C GLU A 170 10.50 13.25 -4.40
N VAL A 171 10.98 13.12 -5.64
CA VAL A 171 10.85 11.88 -6.44
C VAL A 171 11.48 10.70 -5.70
N ALA A 172 12.72 10.85 -5.22
CA ALA A 172 13.39 9.81 -4.45
C ALA A 172 12.66 9.47 -3.14
N GLY A 173 12.06 10.46 -2.48
CA GLY A 173 11.24 10.29 -1.28
C GLY A 173 9.96 9.50 -1.57
N ASN A 174 9.23 9.86 -2.61
CA ASN A 174 8.03 9.13 -3.05
C ASN A 174 8.31 7.69 -3.41
N LEU A 175 9.40 7.43 -4.14
CA LEU A 175 9.83 6.06 -4.46
C LEU A 175 10.15 5.27 -3.18
N ALA A 176 10.58 5.92 -2.08
CA ALA A 176 10.84 5.24 -0.81
C ALA A 176 9.53 4.82 -0.15
N ILE A 177 8.57 5.74 -0.13
CA ILE A 177 7.24 5.50 0.43
C ILE A 177 6.52 4.42 -0.38
N LEU A 178 6.62 4.44 -1.71
CA LEU A 178 6.11 3.37 -2.57
C LEU A 178 6.63 1.99 -2.14
N ILE A 179 7.94 1.85 -1.92
CA ILE A 179 8.55 0.58 -1.48
C ILE A 179 8.04 0.18 -0.09
N MET A 180 7.94 1.13 0.85
CA MET A 180 7.38 0.87 2.19
C MET A 180 5.95 0.34 2.11
N LEU A 181 5.10 0.98 1.31
CA LEU A 181 3.70 0.61 1.18
C LEU A 181 3.52 -0.69 0.38
N LEU A 182 4.35 -0.97 -0.63
CA LEU A 182 4.38 -2.26 -1.33
C LEU A 182 4.75 -3.41 -0.39
N GLY A 183 5.70 -3.20 0.53
CA GLY A 183 6.03 -4.19 1.56
C GLY A 183 4.86 -4.45 2.51
N CYS A 184 4.15 -3.40 2.93
CA CYS A 184 2.94 -3.50 3.74
C CYS A 184 1.79 -4.19 2.96
N ASN A 185 1.63 -3.87 1.68
CA ASN A 185 0.61 -4.44 0.82
C ASN A 185 0.82 -5.95 0.63
N PHE A 186 2.06 -6.39 0.37
CA PHE A 186 2.38 -7.82 0.35
C PHE A 186 2.04 -8.52 1.68
N HIS A 187 2.32 -7.88 2.82
CA HIS A 187 1.91 -8.44 4.12
C HIS A 187 0.39 -8.56 4.24
N LEU A 188 -0.36 -7.51 3.85
CA LEU A 188 -1.82 -7.55 3.84
C LEU A 188 -2.33 -8.71 2.97
N ILE A 189 -1.82 -8.82 1.74
CA ILE A 189 -2.19 -9.89 0.80
C ILE A 189 -1.93 -11.25 1.44
N ASN A 190 -0.69 -11.51 1.86
CA ASN A 190 -0.25 -12.83 2.28
C ASN A 190 -0.77 -13.27 3.66
N LYS A 191 -1.14 -12.34 4.54
CA LYS A 191 -1.55 -12.66 5.93
C LYS A 191 -3.00 -12.38 6.25
N HIS A 192 -3.65 -11.48 5.51
CA HIS A 192 -4.99 -11.00 5.83
C HIS A 192 -5.99 -11.17 4.69
N TYR A 193 -5.54 -11.15 3.43
CA TYR A 193 -6.37 -11.46 2.26
C TYR A 193 -6.35 -12.96 1.92
N VAL A 194 -5.20 -13.61 1.88
CA VAL A 194 -5.14 -15.05 1.58
C VAL A 194 -5.43 -15.85 2.85
N THR A 195 -6.62 -16.44 2.94
CA THR A 195 -6.98 -17.36 4.03
C THR A 195 -6.45 -18.76 3.80
N ARG A 196 -6.57 -19.62 4.82
CA ARG A 196 -6.14 -21.03 4.72
C ARG A 196 -6.94 -21.78 3.67
N GLU A 197 -8.23 -21.49 3.60
CA GLU A 197 -9.18 -22.06 2.65
C GLU A 197 -8.87 -21.60 1.23
N MET A 198 -8.64 -20.31 1.03
CA MET A 198 -8.22 -19.80 -0.28
C MET A 198 -6.90 -20.43 -0.72
N ALA A 199 -5.93 -20.56 0.20
CA ALA A 199 -4.65 -21.21 -0.10
C ALA A 199 -4.80 -22.72 -0.38
N TYR A 200 -5.74 -23.40 0.28
CA TYR A 200 -6.06 -24.80 -0.01
C TYR A 200 -6.68 -24.94 -1.41
N LEU A 201 -7.71 -24.14 -1.72
CA LEU A 201 -8.37 -24.13 -3.02
C LEU A 201 -7.40 -23.81 -4.15
N ALA A 202 -6.52 -22.83 -3.95
CA ALA A 202 -5.51 -22.46 -4.95
C ALA A 202 -4.46 -23.55 -5.17
N LYS A 203 -4.19 -24.42 -4.19
CA LYS A 203 -3.26 -25.54 -4.38
C LYS A 203 -3.91 -26.73 -5.09
N GLU A 204 -5.19 -26.95 -4.83
CA GLU A 204 -5.93 -28.11 -5.32
C GLU A 204 -6.49 -27.91 -6.74
N TYR A 205 -6.96 -26.69 -7.05
CA TYR A 205 -7.78 -26.44 -8.24
C TYR A 205 -7.09 -25.58 -9.32
N HIS A 206 -5.85 -25.13 -9.10
CA HIS A 206 -5.07 -24.49 -10.17
C HIS A 206 -4.41 -25.52 -11.07
N ARG A 207 -4.34 -25.20 -12.36
CA ARG A 207 -3.94 -26.14 -13.43
C ARG A 207 -2.47 -26.56 -13.32
N GLU A 208 -1.63 -25.70 -12.76
CA GLU A 208 -0.20 -25.94 -12.63
C GLU A 208 0.19 -26.24 -11.18
N GLU A 209 0.78 -27.41 -10.97
CA GLU A 209 1.29 -27.81 -9.66
C GLU A 209 2.32 -26.79 -9.14
N GLY A 210 2.14 -26.38 -7.88
CA GLY A 210 3.03 -25.45 -7.21
C GLY A 210 2.85 -23.96 -7.59
N GLU A 211 1.90 -23.62 -8.46
CA GLU A 211 1.70 -22.25 -8.93
C GLU A 211 1.50 -21.23 -7.79
N PHE A 212 0.65 -21.57 -6.81
CA PHE A 212 0.46 -20.75 -5.61
C PHE A 212 1.78 -20.41 -4.90
N GLN A 213 2.64 -21.40 -4.72
CA GLN A 213 3.90 -21.25 -4.00
C GLN A 213 4.88 -20.40 -4.79
N ARG A 214 4.95 -20.61 -6.12
CA ARG A 214 5.79 -19.83 -7.03
C ARG A 214 5.40 -18.35 -7.04
N ARG A 215 4.11 -18.02 -7.24
CA ARG A 215 3.65 -16.61 -7.29
C ARG A 215 3.83 -15.91 -5.95
N ARG A 216 3.55 -16.59 -4.83
CA ARG A 216 3.80 -16.04 -3.48
C ARG A 216 5.27 -15.74 -3.24
N ASP A 217 6.16 -16.66 -3.62
CA ASP A 217 7.60 -16.50 -3.41
C ASP A 217 8.19 -15.44 -4.34
N ALA A 218 7.71 -15.34 -5.59
CA ALA A 218 8.06 -14.26 -6.50
C ALA A 218 7.73 -12.88 -5.90
N ALA A 219 6.50 -12.70 -5.39
CA ALA A 219 6.09 -11.45 -4.72
C ALA A 219 6.95 -11.15 -3.47
N LYS A 220 7.27 -12.17 -2.67
CA LYS A 220 8.16 -12.03 -1.51
C LYS A 220 9.56 -11.59 -1.91
N ILE A 221 10.15 -12.23 -2.92
CA ILE A 221 11.49 -11.92 -3.42
C ILE A 221 11.52 -10.51 -4.01
N ALA A 222 10.48 -10.11 -4.74
CA ALA A 222 10.35 -8.76 -5.28
C ALA A 222 10.41 -7.71 -4.15
N VAL A 223 9.63 -7.88 -3.08
CA VAL A 223 9.66 -6.98 -1.91
C VAL A 223 11.06 -6.96 -1.28
N GLN A 224 11.70 -8.11 -1.09
CA GLN A 224 13.06 -8.18 -0.54
C GLN A 224 14.06 -7.38 -1.40
N LYS A 225 13.99 -7.53 -2.72
CA LYS A 225 14.81 -6.77 -3.68
C LYS A 225 14.45 -5.28 -3.74
N ALA A 226 13.22 -4.89 -3.43
CA ALA A 226 12.89 -3.47 -3.36
C ALA A 226 13.42 -2.83 -2.06
N THR A 227 13.39 -3.56 -0.94
CA THR A 227 13.78 -3.00 0.37
C THR A 227 15.26 -2.63 0.51
N ILE A 228 16.14 -3.12 -0.36
CA ILE A 228 17.54 -2.67 -0.42
C ILE A 228 17.68 -1.17 -0.76
N PHE A 229 16.72 -0.59 -1.49
CA PHE A 229 16.73 0.83 -1.89
C PHE A 229 16.14 1.80 -0.85
N ILE A 230 15.83 1.32 0.35
CA ILE A 230 15.30 2.16 1.44
C ILE A 230 16.14 2.01 2.71
N SER A 231 16.12 3.05 3.53
CA SER A 231 16.85 3.12 4.80
C SER A 231 16.35 2.09 5.82
N SER A 232 17.14 1.87 6.88
CA SER A 232 16.71 1.02 8.00
C SER A 232 15.41 1.52 8.62
N GLN A 233 15.27 2.84 8.85
CA GLN A 233 14.05 3.44 9.38
C GLN A 233 12.83 3.22 8.45
N ALA A 234 13.03 3.25 7.13
CA ALA A 234 11.94 2.93 6.21
C ALA A 234 11.54 1.44 6.27
N ARG A 235 12.50 0.52 6.49
CA ARG A 235 12.20 -0.90 6.71
C ARG A 235 11.47 -1.15 8.02
N GLU A 236 11.68 -0.30 9.02
CA GLU A 236 10.96 -0.33 10.29
C GLU A 236 9.45 -0.14 10.12
N VAL A 237 9.02 0.71 9.18
CA VAL A 237 7.59 0.86 8.83
C VAL A 237 6.99 -0.49 8.41
N ILE A 238 7.67 -1.22 7.52
CA ILE A 238 7.22 -2.53 7.05
C ILE A 238 7.19 -3.52 8.21
N ARG A 239 8.18 -3.47 9.10
CA ARG A 239 8.30 -4.33 10.27
C ARG A 239 7.16 -4.09 11.26
N ASP A 240 6.91 -2.83 11.63
CA ASP A 240 5.83 -2.43 12.54
C ASP A 240 4.46 -2.83 11.97
N TYR A 241 4.27 -2.63 10.66
CA TYR A 241 3.08 -3.08 9.97
C TYR A 241 2.97 -4.59 9.92
N SER A 242 4.06 -5.35 9.84
CA SER A 242 4.02 -6.81 9.70
C SER A 242 3.87 -7.58 11.02
N ARG A 243 3.98 -6.90 12.16
CA ARG A 243 3.82 -7.50 13.49
C ARG A 243 2.37 -7.81 13.81
N VAL A 244 2.13 -8.77 14.71
CA VAL A 244 0.80 -9.03 15.25
C VAL A 244 0.39 -7.84 16.12
N TRP A 245 -0.76 -7.24 15.80
CA TRP A 245 -1.27 -6.09 16.56
C TRP A 245 -2.14 -6.55 17.71
N GLN A 246 -1.84 -6.08 18.92
CA GLN A 246 -2.68 -6.21 20.10
C GLN A 246 -3.46 -4.91 20.28
N LEU A 247 -4.78 -5.04 20.44
CA LEU A 247 -5.68 -3.90 20.56
C LEU A 247 -5.95 -3.58 22.04
N ALA A 248 -6.31 -2.33 22.33
CA ALA A 248 -6.62 -1.93 23.71
C ALA A 248 -7.84 -2.71 24.27
N PRO A 249 -7.86 -3.04 25.58
CA PRO A 249 -8.93 -3.86 26.17
C PRO A 249 -10.34 -3.28 26.02
N SER A 250 -10.48 -1.95 25.98
CA SER A 250 -11.75 -1.23 25.80
C SER A 250 -12.42 -1.45 24.44
N ILE A 251 -11.83 -2.29 23.58
CA ILE A 251 -12.25 -2.58 22.21
C ILE A 251 -12.59 -4.08 22.06
N ILE A 252 -12.19 -4.91 23.04
CA ILE A 252 -12.32 -6.37 23.02
C ILE A 252 -13.63 -6.82 23.70
N SER A 253 -14.26 -5.95 24.51
CA SER A 253 -15.57 -6.17 25.14
C SER A 253 -16.74 -5.89 24.21
#